data_AF-A0A060RAQ5-F1
#
_entry.id   AF-A0A060RAQ5-F1
#
_cell.length_a   1.000
_cell.length_b   1.000
_cell.length_c   1.000
_cell.angle_alpha   90.00
_cell.angle_beta   90.00
_cell.angle_gamma   90.00
#
_symmetry.space_group_name_H-M   'P 1'
#
loop_
_entity.id
_entity.type
_entity.pdbx_description
1 polymer ?
#
loop_
_entity_poly.entity_id
_entity_poly.type
_entity_poly.pdbx_seq_one_letter_code
_entity_poly.pdbx_strand_id
1 'polypeptide(L)'
;MIVTAHNTAIAMGSGDLSVFATPAMIALMEKAAMELAAQYCEPGQTTVGTRVNVDHKRATAVGIEVEARAELVSQEGRKLTFRVVATDERGEIGSGEHDRFIVDREKFMSKL
;
A
#
# COMPACT_ATOMS: atom_id res chain seq x y z
N MET A 1 6.73 7.94 -6.62
CA MET A 1 6.35 8.90 -5.55
C MET A 1 7.62 9.49 -4.97
N ILE A 2 7.73 10.82 -4.91
CA ILE A 2 8.91 11.46 -4.32
C ILE A 2 8.81 11.51 -2.79
N VAL A 3 9.91 11.20 -2.10
CA VAL A 3 10.02 11.41 -0.65
C VAL A 3 10.12 12.91 -0.39
N THR A 4 9.19 13.45 0.37
CA THR A 4 9.09 14.88 0.73
C THR A 4 9.00 15.02 2.24
N ALA A 5 9.07 16.24 2.76
CA ALA A 5 8.89 16.50 4.19
C ALA A 5 7.60 15.87 4.76
N HIS A 6 6.53 15.78 3.97
CA HIS A 6 5.22 15.29 4.41
C HIS A 6 5.09 13.78 4.58
N ASN A 7 5.97 12.99 3.95
CA ASN A 7 5.92 11.52 4.00
C ASN A 7 7.14 10.92 4.71
N THR A 8 7.76 11.72 5.58
CA THR A 8 8.84 11.29 6.47
C THR A 8 8.31 10.64 7.75
N ALA A 9 9.14 9.82 8.39
CA ALA A 9 8.79 9.17 9.65
C ALA A 9 8.40 10.18 10.74
N ILE A 10 9.10 11.31 10.82
CA ILE A 10 8.75 12.42 11.73
C ILE A 10 7.40 13.05 11.37
N ALA A 11 7.13 13.35 10.10
CA ALA A 11 5.89 14.00 9.69
C ALA A 11 4.66 13.10 9.86
N MET A 12 4.84 11.77 9.74
CA MET A 12 3.77 10.80 9.93
C MET A 12 3.67 10.27 11.37
N GLY A 13 4.53 10.73 12.29
CA GLY A 13 4.54 10.29 13.68
C GLY A 13 4.94 8.83 13.90
N SER A 14 5.59 8.20 12.91
CA SER A 14 6.02 6.80 12.98
C SER A 14 7.49 6.62 13.40
N GLY A 15 8.22 7.73 13.60
CA GLY A 15 9.61 7.75 14.01
C GLY A 15 10.11 9.19 14.17
N ASP A 16 11.39 9.36 14.47
CA ASP A 16 12.05 10.64 14.76
C ASP A 16 13.00 11.12 13.65
N LEU A 17 13.06 10.38 12.53
CA LEU A 17 13.97 10.65 11.41
C LEU A 17 13.26 11.27 10.19
N SER A 18 13.98 12.13 9.48
CA SER A 18 13.57 12.71 8.18
C SER A 18 13.86 11.76 7.01
N VAL A 19 13.37 10.53 7.10
CA VAL A 19 13.46 9.49 6.04
C VAL A 19 12.07 8.98 5.69
N PHE A 20 11.93 8.36 4.53
CA PHE A 20 10.64 7.83 4.07
C PHE A 20 9.99 6.93 5.13
N ALA A 21 8.74 7.22 5.47
CA ALA A 21 8.06 6.56 6.58
C ALA A 21 7.57 5.16 6.17
N THR A 22 7.60 4.21 7.11
CA THR A 22 6.89 2.93 6.97
C THR A 22 5.41 3.11 6.60
N PRO A 23 4.62 3.99 7.27
CA PRO A 23 3.23 4.22 6.84
C PRO A 23 3.11 4.84 5.45
N ALA A 24 4.08 5.64 4.99
CA ALA A 24 4.07 6.16 3.61
C ALA A 24 4.35 5.05 2.59
N MET A 25 5.29 4.14 2.89
CA MET A 25 5.58 2.97 2.07
C MET A 25 4.35 2.06 1.98
N ILE A 26 3.71 1.78 3.12
CA ILE A 26 2.47 1.01 3.19
C ILE A 26 1.39 1.66 2.33
N ALA A 27 1.13 2.97 2.49
CA ALA A 27 0.13 3.66 1.70
C ALA A 27 0.40 3.57 0.18
N LEU A 28 1.67 3.64 -0.25
CA LEU A 28 2.05 3.47 -1.64
C LEU A 28 1.80 2.03 -2.15
N MET A 29 2.15 1.01 -1.35
CA MET A 29 1.86 -0.39 -1.65
C MET A 29 0.36 -0.68 -1.68
N GLU A 30 -0.41 -0.09 -0.76
CA GLU A 30 -1.86 -0.21 -0.73
C GLU A 30 -2.51 0.40 -1.96
N LYS A 31 -2.00 1.56 -2.42
CA LYS A 31 -2.44 2.19 -3.66
C LYS A 31 -2.21 1.25 -4.85
N ALA A 32 -1.02 0.69 -5.00
CA ALA A 32 -0.71 -0.24 -6.09
C ALA A 32 -1.64 -1.47 -6.07
N ALA A 33 -1.88 -2.05 -4.89
CA ALA A 33 -2.82 -3.17 -4.74
C ALA A 33 -4.28 -2.78 -5.02
N MET A 34 -4.71 -1.58 -4.62
CA MET A 34 -6.06 -1.06 -4.86
C MET A 34 -6.32 -0.83 -6.36
N GLU A 35 -5.34 -0.24 -7.06
CA GLU A 35 -5.41 -0.01 -8.51
C GLU A 35 -5.50 -1.33 -9.28
N LEU A 36 -4.71 -2.35 -8.89
CA LEU A 36 -4.81 -3.69 -9.46
C LEU A 36 -6.15 -4.36 -9.10
N ALA A 37 -6.59 -4.25 -7.85
CA ALA A 37 -7.85 -4.84 -7.37
C ALA A 37 -9.09 -4.32 -8.11
N ALA A 38 -9.04 -3.10 -8.66
CA ALA A 38 -10.15 -2.51 -9.41
C ALA A 38 -10.53 -3.35 -10.65
N GLN A 39 -9.60 -4.11 -11.23
CA GLN A 39 -9.86 -5.01 -12.37
C GLN A 39 -10.75 -6.20 -12.02
N TYR A 40 -10.90 -6.50 -10.73
CA TYR A 40 -11.70 -7.60 -10.19
C TYR A 40 -13.02 -7.12 -9.57
N CYS A 41 -13.34 -5.84 -9.71
CA CYS A 41 -14.55 -5.24 -9.16
C CYS A 41 -15.61 -5.04 -10.25
N GLU A 42 -16.84 -5.44 -9.96
CA GLU A 42 -18.00 -5.10 -10.78
C GLU A 42 -18.41 -3.63 -10.60
N PRO A 43 -19.21 -3.06 -11.51
CA PRO A 43 -19.83 -1.75 -11.30
C PRO A 43 -20.51 -1.65 -9.92
N GLY A 44 -20.27 -0.56 -9.21
CA GLY A 44 -20.75 -0.36 -7.83
C GLY A 44 -19.86 -0.97 -6.74
N GLN A 45 -18.91 -1.85 -7.08
CA GLN A 45 -17.97 -2.44 -6.11
C GLN A 45 -16.63 -1.72 -6.01
N THR A 46 -16.03 -1.78 -4.83
CA THR A 46 -14.66 -1.33 -4.55
C THR A 46 -13.97 -2.36 -3.65
N THR A 47 -12.73 -2.07 -3.24
CA THR A 47 -12.04 -2.88 -2.25
C THR A 47 -11.60 -2.07 -1.03
N VAL A 48 -11.61 -2.71 0.13
CA VAL A 48 -11.11 -2.17 1.40
C VAL A 48 -9.94 -3.03 1.88
N GLY A 49 -8.84 -2.40 2.32
CA GLY A 49 -7.71 -3.10 2.92
C GLY A 49 -8.09 -3.67 4.29
N THR A 50 -7.67 -4.91 4.57
CA THR A 50 -8.04 -5.63 5.81
C THR A 50 -6.85 -6.13 6.61
N ARG A 51 -5.70 -6.33 5.94
CA ARG A 51 -4.45 -6.72 6.57
C ARG A 51 -3.29 -6.25 5.71
N VAL A 52 -2.27 -5.68 6.34
CA VAL A 52 -0.96 -5.44 5.73
C VAL A 52 0.11 -6.07 6.61
N ASN A 53 1.06 -6.77 5.99
CA ASN A 53 2.21 -7.36 6.67
C ASN A 53 3.44 -7.20 5.77
N VAL A 54 4.29 -6.24 6.09
CA VAL A 54 5.43 -5.85 5.25
C VAL A 54 6.67 -5.57 6.10
N ASP A 55 7.83 -5.86 5.54
CA ASP A 55 9.12 -5.45 6.08
C ASP A 55 9.59 -4.16 5.39
N HIS A 56 10.04 -3.19 6.19
CA HIS A 56 10.74 -1.99 5.68
C HIS A 56 12.24 -2.19 5.88
N LYS A 57 12.91 -2.67 4.82
CA LYS A 57 14.27 -3.25 4.87
C LYS A 57 15.39 -2.21 4.73
N ARG A 58 15.12 -1.08 4.08
CA ARG A 58 16.11 -0.01 3.87
C ARG A 58 15.46 1.36 3.92
N ALA A 59 16.14 2.31 4.55
CA ALA A 59 15.72 3.71 4.57
C ALA A 59 15.95 4.41 3.21
N THR A 60 15.03 5.28 2.84
CA THR A 60 15.12 6.14 1.64
C THR A 60 15.10 7.61 2.05
N ALA A 61 16.03 8.40 1.51
CA ALA A 61 16.19 9.82 1.84
C ALA A 61 15.15 10.70 1.15
N VAL A 62 14.93 11.91 1.69
CA VAL A 62 14.13 12.96 1.04
C VAL A 62 14.70 13.29 -0.34
N GLY A 63 13.82 13.50 -1.31
CA GLY A 63 14.16 13.80 -2.70
C GLY A 63 14.27 12.57 -3.62
N ILE A 64 14.32 11.36 -3.05
CA ILE A 64 14.41 10.13 -3.84
C ILE A 64 13.01 9.67 -4.28
N GLU A 65 12.93 9.08 -5.48
CA GLU A 65 11.72 8.46 -5.98
C GLU A 65 11.57 7.02 -5.46
N VAL A 66 10.37 6.71 -4.98
CA VAL A 66 9.92 5.36 -4.59
C VAL A 66 8.76 4.91 -5.48
N GLU A 67 8.87 3.72 -6.03
CA GLU A 67 7.82 3.00 -6.76
C GLU A 67 7.29 1.85 -5.90
N ALA A 68 6.01 1.49 -6.04
CA ALA A 68 5.49 0.24 -5.50
C ALA A 68 4.74 -0.55 -6.58
N ARG A 69 4.84 -1.86 -6.49
CA ARG A 69 4.17 -2.82 -7.37
C ARG A 69 3.36 -3.82 -6.55
N ALA A 70 2.27 -4.29 -7.12
CA ALA A 70 1.44 -5.34 -6.55
C ALA A 70 1.24 -6.47 -7.56
N GLU A 71 1.20 -7.70 -7.05
CA GLU A 71 0.90 -8.92 -7.80
C GLU A 71 -0.23 -9.64 -7.05
N LEU A 72 -1.33 -9.98 -7.73
CA LEU A 72 -2.38 -10.80 -7.13
C LEU A 72 -1.86 -12.24 -7.01
N VAL A 73 -1.81 -12.77 -5.78
CA VAL A 73 -1.31 -14.13 -5.52
C VAL A 73 -2.39 -15.11 -5.07
N SER A 74 -3.54 -14.62 -4.59
CA SER A 74 -4.71 -15.45 -4.25
C SER A 74 -6.01 -14.67 -4.39
N GLN A 75 -7.08 -15.34 -4.84
CA GLN A 75 -8.45 -14.86 -4.80
C GLN A 75 -9.37 -15.92 -4.20
N GLU A 76 -9.92 -15.63 -3.02
CA GLU A 76 -10.79 -16.53 -2.25
C GLU A 76 -12.15 -15.86 -2.05
N GLY A 77 -13.06 -16.09 -3.01
CA GLY A 77 -14.35 -15.41 -3.07
C GLY A 77 -14.16 -13.90 -3.24
N ARG A 78 -14.42 -13.13 -2.17
CA ARG A 78 -14.27 -11.66 -2.14
C ARG A 78 -12.94 -11.20 -1.56
N LYS A 79 -12.11 -12.11 -1.05
CA LYS A 79 -10.78 -11.80 -0.54
C LYS A 79 -9.77 -11.84 -1.68
N LEU A 80 -8.95 -10.80 -1.79
CA LEU A 80 -7.80 -10.70 -2.70
C LEU A 80 -6.54 -10.54 -1.86
N THR A 81 -5.55 -11.39 -2.07
CA THR A 81 -4.23 -11.29 -1.42
C THR A 81 -3.19 -10.89 -2.46
N PHE A 82 -2.44 -9.83 -2.16
CA PHE A 82 -1.42 -9.28 -3.02
C PHE A 82 -0.05 -9.43 -2.40
N ARG A 83 0.94 -9.84 -3.20
CA ARG A 83 2.34 -9.57 -2.90
C ARG A 83 2.64 -8.14 -3.30
N VAL A 84 3.28 -7.38 -2.42
CA VAL A 84 3.63 -5.98 -2.64
C VAL A 84 5.14 -5.77 -2.45
N VAL A 85 5.72 -4.92 -3.29
CA VAL A 85 7.15 -4.55 -3.25
C VAL A 85 7.27 -3.06 -3.47
N ALA A 86 8.10 -2.38 -2.68
CA ALA A 86 8.50 -1.01 -2.91
C ALA A 86 10.00 -0.94 -3.23
N THR A 87 10.37 -0.08 -4.18
CA THR A 87 11.74 0.08 -4.68
C THR A 87 12.11 1.55 -4.79
N ASP A 88 13.37 1.87 -4.55
CA ASP A 88 13.99 3.13 -4.96
C ASP A 88 15.10 2.87 -5.99
N GLU A 89 15.86 3.91 -6.38
CA GLU A 89 16.98 3.79 -7.33
C GLU A 89 18.08 2.79 -6.91
N ARG A 90 18.11 2.39 -5.63
CA ARG A 90 19.08 1.44 -5.06
C ARG A 90 18.51 0.03 -4.90
N GLY A 91 17.29 -0.21 -5.35
CA GLY A 91 16.62 -1.52 -5.34
C GLY A 91 15.46 -1.62 -4.34
N GLU A 92 15.13 -2.83 -3.90
CA GLU A 92 14.01 -3.08 -2.97
C GLU A 92 14.22 -2.43 -1.61
N ILE A 93 13.26 -1.61 -1.16
CA ILE A 93 13.25 -0.97 0.16
C ILE A 93 12.29 -1.68 1.13
N GLY A 94 11.30 -2.41 0.62
CA GLY A 94 10.39 -3.18 1.44
C GLY A 94 9.48 -4.08 0.62
N SER A 95 8.95 -5.12 1.25
CA SER A 95 8.04 -6.08 0.61
C SER A 95 7.21 -6.84 1.63
N GLY A 96 6.15 -7.48 1.16
CA GLY A 96 5.28 -8.34 1.97
C GLY A 96 3.94 -8.60 1.30
N GLU A 97 2.90 -8.71 2.12
CA GLU A 97 1.54 -9.03 1.67
C GLU A 97 0.50 -8.01 2.13
N HIS A 98 -0.53 -7.84 1.29
CA HIS A 98 -1.67 -6.98 1.56
C HIS A 98 -2.96 -7.69 1.14
N ASP A 99 -3.89 -7.83 2.09
CA ASP A 99 -5.21 -8.39 1.84
C ASP A 99 -6.25 -7.27 1.64
N ARG A 100 -7.01 -7.37 0.56
CA ARG A 100 -8.15 -6.50 0.27
C ARG A 100 -9.43 -7.31 0.13
N PHE A 101 -10.56 -6.72 0.50
CA PHE A 101 -11.89 -7.32 0.38
C PHE A 101 -12.77 -6.54 -0.57
N ILE A 102 -13.40 -7.23 -1.52
CA ILE A 102 -14.39 -6.64 -2.42
C ILE A 102 -15.67 -6.34 -1.63
N VAL A 103 -16.14 -5.11 -1.72
CA VAL A 103 -17.35 -4.59 -1.06
C VAL A 103 -18.21 -3.79 -2.04
N ASP A 104 -19.51 -3.76 -1.78
CA ASP A 104 -20.44 -2.84 -2.40
C ASP A 104 -20.32 -1.46 -1.73
N ARG A 105 -20.11 -0.39 -2.52
CA ARG A 105 -19.82 0.95 -1.96
C ARG A 105 -20.93 1.47 -1.06
N GLU A 106 -22.18 1.42 -1.53
CA GLU A 106 -23.32 1.99 -0.83
C GLU A 106 -23.64 1.19 0.44
N LYS A 107 -23.68 -0.14 0.33
CA LYS A 107 -23.92 -1.03 1.47
C LYS A 107 -22.81 -1.02 2.50
N PHE A 108 -21.58 -0.72 2.09
CA PHE A 108 -20.45 -0.59 3.02
C PHE A 108 -20.57 0.71 3.81
N MET A 109 -20.82 1.83 3.14
CA MET A 109 -20.94 3.14 3.79
C MET A 109 -22.18 3.29 4.67
N SER A 110 -23.29 2.60 4.36
CA SER A 110 -24.51 2.64 5.19
C SER A 110 -24.38 1.96 6.56
N LYS A 111 -23.24 1.30 6.84
CA LYS A 111 -22.96 0.63 8.11
C LYS A 111 -22.12 1.46 9.09
N LEU A 112 -21.69 2.65 8.68
CA LEU A 112 -20.99 3.63 9.53
C LEU A 112 -22.00 4.57 10.19
#